data_AF-A0A832A0K9-F1
#
_entry.id   AF-A0A832A0K9-F1
#
_cell.length_a   1.000
_cell.length_b   1.000
_cell.length_c   1.000
_cell.angle_alpha   90.00
_cell.angle_beta   90.00
_cell.angle_gamma   90.00
#
_symmetry.space_group_name_H-M   'P 1'
#
loop_
_entity.id
_entity.type
_entity.pdbx_description
1 polymer ?
#
loop_
_entity_poly.entity_id
_entity_poly.type
_entity_poly.pdbx_seq_one_letter_code
_entity_poly.pdbx_strand_id
1 'polypeptide(L)'
;MSAQENVKVHVYPLKEKAPFEKPSEMDFLMRFVASERPTTGKRPRLNLGLVLDRSGSMSGAKLRKAKEAVCYCVDQLFAEDQISITVFDDEVDVIVPTTKAASRDAIKERIRKVKAGGSTALHAAWVEGARQVASCADPQLLNRVVLVTDGLANVGLTEPEEIIGQAQGLLACGISTSTIGVGNDFNEDLLVPMAEKAGGNSWFVEGPEDFRRIFATELEGLLREVGSKVRLQIKSAPGVEILDLLNDFPKDINGLYQLPGLLGGEPLDVLVRVKMCGGVPGAFRCFDFDLTWEETGTGKQFSLSESVSLVLASSEEVATLEEHAEVCKVRTLMEGARARRKAMEHLDRGDYGAASCVMQSAFASLESIPSAVRDDIVLEQCDQVESLCLLVGNPEERSLARKKLAYQSRHVQRTRRERKE
;
A
#
# COMPACT_ATOMS: atom_id res chain seq x y z
N MET A 1 26.13 15.23 -2.28
CA MET A 1 24.81 15.19 -2.90
C MET A 1 23.79 15.54 -1.83
N SER A 2 23.15 16.69 -1.99
CA SER A 2 22.18 17.24 -1.02
C SER A 2 20.84 16.50 -1.12
N ALA A 3 20.07 16.46 -0.03
CA ALA A 3 18.75 15.78 0.05
C ALA A 3 17.79 16.15 -1.10
N GLN A 4 17.86 17.40 -1.59
CA GLN A 4 17.07 17.93 -2.71
C GLN A 4 17.37 17.29 -4.08
N GLU A 5 18.47 16.55 -4.24
CA GLU A 5 18.78 15.89 -5.53
C GLU A 5 18.02 14.56 -5.71
N ASN A 6 17.51 13.95 -4.63
CA ASN A 6 16.94 12.60 -4.67
C ASN A 6 15.41 12.55 -4.57
N VAL A 7 14.75 13.54 -3.96
CA VAL A 7 13.28 13.60 -3.86
C VAL A 7 12.82 15.02 -4.17
N LYS A 8 11.95 15.16 -5.17
CA LYS A 8 11.30 16.41 -5.54
C LYS A 8 9.87 16.44 -5.00
N VAL A 9 9.38 17.61 -4.65
CA VAL A 9 7.99 17.81 -4.26
C VAL A 9 7.33 18.80 -5.21
N HIS A 10 6.09 18.50 -5.58
CA HIS A 10 5.22 19.40 -6.32
C HIS A 10 3.93 19.57 -5.54
N VAL A 11 3.50 20.82 -5.32
CA VAL A 11 2.27 21.11 -4.59
C VAL A 11 1.28 21.80 -5.53
N TYR A 12 0.11 21.18 -5.71
CA TYR A 12 -0.95 21.68 -6.59
C TYR A 12 -2.19 22.00 -5.75
N PRO A 13 -2.61 23.27 -5.64
CA PRO A 13 -3.90 23.61 -5.04
C PRO A 13 -5.04 23.23 -6.00
N LEU A 14 -6.22 22.90 -5.47
CA LEU A 14 -7.41 22.61 -6.27
C LEU A 14 -7.77 23.79 -7.18
N LYS A 15 -7.65 25.02 -6.68
CA LYS A 15 -7.74 26.25 -7.46
C LYS A 15 -6.53 27.11 -7.16
N GLU A 16 -6.04 27.85 -8.15
CA GLU A 16 -4.87 28.72 -7.99
C GLU A 16 -5.07 29.83 -6.94
N LYS A 17 -6.33 30.16 -6.62
CA LYS A 17 -6.72 31.22 -5.68
C LYS A 17 -7.83 30.77 -4.74
N ALA A 18 -7.93 31.42 -3.59
CA ALA A 18 -8.97 31.21 -2.58
C ALA A 18 -9.62 32.55 -2.19
N PRO A 19 -10.90 32.57 -1.78
CA PRO A 19 -11.60 33.81 -1.46
C PRO A 19 -11.03 34.45 -0.20
N PHE A 20 -10.80 35.78 -0.21
CA PHE A 20 -10.43 36.51 1.00
C PHE A 20 -11.63 36.88 1.88
N GLU A 21 -12.83 36.95 1.30
CA GLU A 21 -14.04 37.54 1.91
C GLU A 21 -14.74 36.61 2.92
N LYS A 22 -14.53 35.30 2.78
CA LYS A 22 -15.19 34.28 3.60
C LYS A 22 -14.28 33.09 3.86
N PRO A 23 -14.49 32.36 4.96
CA PRO A 23 -13.82 31.10 5.14
C PRO A 23 -14.11 30.11 4.00
N SER A 24 -13.10 29.39 3.56
CA SER A 24 -13.21 28.42 2.47
C SER A 24 -12.35 27.20 2.72
N GLU A 25 -12.81 26.05 2.24
CA GLU A 25 -12.03 24.82 2.18
C GLU A 25 -11.24 24.75 0.88
N MET A 26 -10.03 24.23 0.95
CA MET A 26 -9.13 24.06 -0.19
C MET A 26 -8.38 22.73 -0.05
N ASP A 27 -8.32 21.97 -1.15
CA ASP A 27 -7.52 20.75 -1.24
C ASP A 27 -6.16 21.07 -1.88
N PHE A 28 -5.09 20.52 -1.31
CA PHE A 28 -3.73 20.61 -1.82
C PHE A 28 -3.18 19.20 -2.08
N LEU A 29 -2.82 18.91 -3.33
CA LEU A 29 -2.12 17.71 -3.71
C LEU A 29 -0.61 17.94 -3.59
N MET A 30 0.02 17.27 -2.64
CA MET A 30 1.47 17.20 -2.49
C MET A 30 1.96 15.90 -3.14
N ARG A 31 2.75 16.02 -4.20
CA ARG A 31 3.32 14.91 -4.97
C ARG A 31 4.81 14.82 -4.73
N PHE A 32 5.24 13.76 -4.05
CA PHE A 32 6.64 13.47 -3.81
C PHE A 32 7.17 12.50 -4.87
N VAL A 33 8.17 12.89 -5.63
CA VAL A 33 8.78 12.08 -6.69
C VAL A 33 10.23 11.81 -6.35
N ALA A 34 10.53 10.55 -6.06
CA ALA A 34 11.92 10.13 -5.91
C ALA A 34 12.56 9.89 -7.27
N SER A 35 13.81 10.35 -7.42
CA SER A 35 14.64 10.06 -8.58
C SER A 35 14.80 8.55 -8.76
N GLU A 36 14.72 8.07 -10.00
CA GLU A 36 15.03 6.68 -10.30
C GLU A 36 16.47 6.34 -9.88
N ARG A 37 16.68 5.13 -9.35
CA ARG A 37 18.04 4.66 -9.16
C ARG A 37 18.71 4.49 -10.52
N PRO A 38 19.97 4.91 -10.69
CA PRO A 38 20.74 4.56 -11.89
C PRO A 38 20.70 3.04 -12.08
N THR A 39 20.29 2.59 -13.27
CA THR A 39 20.28 1.16 -13.64
C THR A 39 21.66 0.52 -13.58
N THR A 40 22.71 1.35 -13.65
CA THR A 40 24.12 1.00 -13.45
C THR A 40 24.58 1.38 -12.04
N GLY A 41 23.99 0.73 -11.04
CA GLY A 41 24.38 0.90 -9.64
C GLY A 41 23.58 -0.04 -8.75
N LYS A 42 24.27 -0.83 -7.92
CA LYS A 42 23.71 -1.90 -7.08
C LYS A 42 22.38 -1.50 -6.44
N ARG A 43 21.27 -2.09 -6.92
CA ARG A 43 20.02 -2.12 -6.17
C ARG A 43 20.29 -2.66 -4.75
N PRO A 44 19.53 -2.24 -3.73
CA PRO A 44 19.63 -2.82 -2.40
C PRO A 44 19.57 -4.34 -2.50
N ARG A 45 20.50 -4.98 -1.81
CA ARG A 45 20.48 -6.43 -1.72
C ARG A 45 19.27 -6.84 -0.90
N LEU A 46 18.61 -7.90 -1.33
CA LEU A 46 17.43 -8.41 -0.66
C LEU A 46 17.83 -9.48 0.36
N ASN A 47 17.08 -9.54 1.44
CA ASN A 47 17.03 -10.69 2.34
C ASN A 47 15.56 -11.11 2.45
N LEU A 48 15.20 -12.11 1.66
CA LEU A 48 13.82 -12.49 1.39
C LEU A 48 13.47 -13.84 2.02
N GLY A 49 12.56 -13.84 2.99
CA GLY A 49 11.97 -15.05 3.56
C GLY A 49 10.64 -15.38 2.90
N LEU A 50 10.59 -16.44 2.11
CA LEU A 50 9.36 -16.93 1.50
C LEU A 50 8.71 -17.98 2.41
N VAL A 51 7.48 -17.72 2.85
CA VAL A 51 6.69 -18.63 3.69
C VAL A 51 5.50 -19.12 2.88
N LEU A 52 5.53 -20.40 2.49
CA LEU A 52 4.57 -20.98 1.55
C LEU A 52 3.69 -22.03 2.23
N ASP A 53 2.38 -21.78 2.21
CA ASP A 53 1.37 -22.73 2.63
C ASP A 53 1.31 -23.94 1.68
N ARG A 54 1.36 -25.13 2.27
CA ARG A 54 1.18 -26.41 1.58
C ARG A 54 0.03 -27.23 2.19
N SER A 55 -0.88 -26.62 2.93
CA SER A 55 -2.07 -27.28 3.50
C SER A 55 -2.95 -27.95 2.43
N GLY A 56 -3.88 -28.79 2.87
CA GLY A 56 -4.77 -29.54 1.97
C GLY A 56 -5.58 -28.66 1.02
N SER A 57 -5.97 -27.45 1.45
CA SER A 57 -6.70 -26.46 0.65
C SER A 57 -5.88 -25.94 -0.54
N MET A 58 -4.55 -25.86 -0.38
CA MET A 58 -3.62 -25.48 -1.45
C MET A 58 -3.44 -26.57 -2.51
N SER A 59 -4.03 -27.76 -2.37
CA SER A 59 -3.83 -28.86 -3.30
C SER A 59 -4.19 -28.54 -4.77
N GLY A 60 -3.63 -29.32 -5.69
CA GLY A 60 -3.89 -29.17 -7.12
C GLY A 60 -3.27 -27.90 -7.73
N ALA A 61 -4.10 -27.06 -8.34
CA ALA A 61 -3.65 -25.93 -9.14
C ALA A 61 -3.03 -24.79 -8.31
N LYS A 62 -3.55 -24.54 -7.08
CA LYS A 62 -3.09 -23.46 -6.19
C LYS A 62 -1.61 -23.63 -5.82
N LEU A 63 -1.24 -24.77 -5.22
CA LEU A 63 0.14 -25.08 -4.84
C LEU A 63 1.06 -25.15 -6.05
N ARG A 64 0.60 -25.70 -7.18
CA ARG A 64 1.41 -25.75 -8.41
C ARG A 64 1.81 -24.35 -8.87
N LYS A 65 0.87 -23.41 -8.93
CA LYS A 65 1.13 -22.03 -9.37
C LYS A 65 1.87 -21.20 -8.33
N ALA A 66 1.60 -21.40 -7.05
CA ALA A 66 2.39 -20.81 -5.98
C ALA A 66 3.88 -21.23 -6.09
N LYS A 67 4.15 -22.52 -6.35
CA LYS A 67 5.52 -23.02 -6.61
C LYS A 67 6.14 -22.40 -7.85
N GLU A 68 5.39 -22.25 -8.94
CA GLU A 68 5.85 -21.58 -10.16
C GLU A 68 6.23 -20.12 -9.91
N ALA A 69 5.42 -19.38 -9.15
CA ALA A 69 5.69 -17.99 -8.79
C ALA A 69 6.89 -17.84 -7.84
N VAL A 70 7.02 -18.71 -6.84
CA VAL A 70 8.20 -18.77 -5.96
C VAL A 70 9.46 -19.08 -6.79
N CYS A 71 9.40 -20.01 -7.75
CA CYS A 71 10.52 -20.28 -8.67
C CYS A 71 10.86 -19.05 -9.51
N TYR A 72 9.86 -18.34 -10.04
CA TYR A 72 10.07 -17.11 -10.79
C TYR A 72 10.73 -16.03 -9.93
N CYS A 73 10.32 -15.89 -8.66
CA CYS A 73 10.95 -14.98 -7.71
C CYS A 73 12.44 -15.30 -7.54
N VAL A 74 12.80 -16.58 -7.36
CA VAL A 74 14.20 -17.02 -7.28
C VAL A 74 15.00 -16.62 -8.53
N ASP A 75 14.39 -16.67 -9.71
CA ASP A 75 15.04 -16.29 -10.97
C ASP A 75 15.33 -14.77 -11.07
N GLN A 76 14.58 -13.93 -10.36
CA GLN A 76 14.77 -12.47 -10.33
C GLN A 76 15.80 -12.00 -9.29
N LEU A 77 16.16 -12.85 -8.32
CA LEU A 77 17.15 -12.52 -7.29
C LEU A 77 18.56 -12.48 -7.88
N PHE A 78 19.41 -11.56 -7.41
CA PHE A 78 20.84 -11.53 -7.74
C PHE A 78 21.61 -12.53 -6.88
N ALA A 79 22.81 -12.95 -7.31
CA ALA A 79 23.58 -13.98 -6.62
C ALA A 79 23.97 -13.59 -5.18
N GLU A 80 24.01 -12.30 -4.88
CA GLU A 80 24.35 -11.69 -3.61
C GLU A 80 23.15 -11.44 -2.71
N ASP A 81 21.92 -11.58 -3.24
CA ASP A 81 20.72 -11.56 -2.42
C ASP A 81 20.65 -12.81 -1.55
N GLN A 82 19.97 -12.69 -0.41
CA GLN A 82 19.69 -13.79 0.49
C GLN A 82 18.24 -14.23 0.34
N ILE A 83 18.03 -15.54 0.44
CA ILE A 83 16.72 -16.17 0.40
C ILE A 83 16.65 -17.28 1.44
N SER A 84 15.50 -17.37 2.11
CA SER A 84 15.06 -18.56 2.85
C SER A 84 13.69 -18.99 2.35
N ILE A 85 13.40 -20.29 2.45
CA ILE A 85 12.10 -20.84 2.09
C ILE A 85 11.63 -21.77 3.20
N THR A 86 10.52 -21.37 3.81
CA THR A 86 9.79 -22.12 4.82
C THR A 86 8.48 -22.58 4.18
N VAL A 87 8.15 -23.86 4.32
CA VAL A 87 6.85 -24.40 3.91
C VAL A 87 6.11 -24.91 5.12
N PHE A 88 4.78 -24.84 5.10
CA PHE A 88 4.01 -25.22 6.27
C PHE A 88 2.65 -25.84 5.95
N ASP A 89 2.26 -26.76 6.81
CA ASP A 89 0.94 -27.33 6.95
C ASP A 89 0.63 -27.41 8.46
N ASP A 90 0.42 -28.60 9.02
CA ASP A 90 0.45 -28.84 10.46
C ASP A 90 1.87 -28.76 11.06
N GLU A 91 2.91 -28.93 10.23
CA GLU A 91 4.31 -28.78 10.60
C GLU A 91 4.97 -27.61 9.85
N VAL A 92 6.09 -27.12 10.37
CA VAL A 92 6.87 -26.04 9.77
C VAL A 92 8.22 -26.57 9.33
N ASP A 93 8.47 -26.56 8.02
CA ASP A 93 9.68 -27.09 7.40
C ASP A 93 10.50 -25.99 6.71
N VAL A 94 11.75 -25.80 7.14
CA VAL A 94 12.70 -24.93 6.43
C VAL A 94 13.39 -25.73 5.32
N ILE A 95 12.81 -25.70 4.12
CA ILE A 95 13.37 -26.43 2.97
C ILE A 95 14.60 -25.73 2.40
N VAL A 96 14.75 -24.42 2.61
CA VAL A 96 15.94 -23.65 2.25
C VAL A 96 16.28 -22.73 3.42
N PRO A 97 17.27 -23.07 4.25
CA PRO A 97 17.79 -22.14 5.26
C PRO A 97 18.37 -20.89 4.58
N THR A 98 18.39 -19.75 5.29
CA THR A 98 18.90 -18.49 4.75
C THR A 98 20.26 -18.67 4.07
N THR A 99 20.28 -18.44 2.76
CA THR A 99 21.46 -18.64 1.92
C THR A 99 21.48 -17.63 0.79
N LYS A 100 22.63 -17.48 0.13
CA LYS A 100 22.75 -16.64 -1.07
C LYS A 100 21.99 -17.28 -2.23
N ALA A 101 21.34 -16.46 -3.04
CA ALA A 101 20.60 -16.89 -4.24
C ALA A 101 21.52 -17.25 -5.44
N ALA A 102 22.77 -17.67 -5.18
CA ALA A 102 23.71 -18.10 -6.21
C ALA A 102 23.33 -19.46 -6.83
N SER A 103 22.78 -20.37 -6.04
CA SER A 103 22.43 -21.73 -6.47
C SER A 103 20.95 -21.87 -6.83
N ARG A 104 20.46 -21.02 -7.75
CA ARG A 104 19.03 -20.92 -8.11
C ARG A 104 18.39 -22.26 -8.48
N ASP A 105 19.08 -23.10 -9.25
CA ASP A 105 18.52 -24.37 -9.70
C ASP A 105 18.33 -25.38 -8.56
N ALA A 106 19.27 -25.42 -7.60
CA ALA A 106 19.13 -26.27 -6.42
C ALA A 106 17.97 -25.82 -5.52
N ILE A 107 17.76 -24.51 -5.40
CA ILE A 107 16.63 -23.91 -4.66
C ILE A 107 15.30 -24.29 -5.35
N LYS A 108 15.20 -24.06 -6.67
CA LYS A 108 14.01 -24.43 -7.46
C LYS A 108 13.69 -25.92 -7.37
N GLU A 109 14.69 -26.78 -7.34
CA GLU A 109 14.48 -28.22 -7.21
C GLU A 109 13.85 -28.61 -5.88
N ARG A 110 14.21 -27.93 -4.78
CA ARG A 110 13.56 -28.15 -3.48
C ARG A 110 12.12 -27.65 -3.50
N ILE A 111 11.86 -26.48 -4.09
CA ILE A 111 10.49 -25.95 -4.25
C ILE A 111 9.61 -26.93 -5.03
N ARG A 112 10.10 -27.49 -6.15
CA ARG A 112 9.34 -28.44 -6.98
C ARG A 112 8.94 -29.72 -6.25
N LYS A 113 9.65 -30.11 -5.19
CA LYS A 113 9.36 -31.31 -4.38
C LYS A 113 8.29 -31.09 -3.32
N VAL A 114 7.89 -29.86 -3.04
CA VAL A 114 6.83 -29.53 -2.07
C VAL A 114 5.51 -30.18 -2.53
N LYS A 115 4.87 -30.89 -1.61
CA LYS A 115 3.57 -31.55 -1.78
C LYS A 115 2.56 -30.97 -0.81
N ALA A 116 1.28 -31.10 -1.13
CA ALA A 116 0.23 -30.72 -0.19
C ALA A 116 0.22 -31.67 1.01
N GLY A 117 -0.05 -31.15 2.19
CA GLY A 117 -0.14 -31.85 3.46
C GLY A 117 -1.45 -31.54 4.19
N GLY A 118 -1.40 -31.42 5.52
CA GLY A 118 -2.56 -31.36 6.40
C GLY A 118 -3.07 -29.95 6.70
N SER A 119 -2.97 -29.54 7.97
CA SER A 119 -3.59 -28.32 8.53
C SER A 119 -2.81 -27.04 8.19
N THR A 120 -3.02 -25.95 8.94
CA THR A 120 -2.45 -24.62 8.66
C THR A 120 -1.90 -23.96 9.94
N ALA A 121 -0.60 -24.16 10.22
CA ALA A 121 0.16 -23.57 11.32
C ALA A 121 0.79 -22.21 10.92
N LEU A 122 -0.07 -21.29 10.47
CA LEU A 122 0.34 -20.01 9.85
C LEU A 122 1.27 -19.18 10.73
N HIS A 123 0.91 -18.97 12.01
CA HIS A 123 1.70 -18.14 12.91
C HIS A 123 3.11 -18.69 13.12
N ALA A 124 3.24 -20.00 13.41
CA ALA A 124 4.52 -20.65 13.61
C ALA A 124 5.40 -20.57 12.35
N ALA A 125 4.80 -20.76 11.17
CA ALA A 125 5.50 -20.67 9.89
C ALA A 125 6.00 -19.26 9.59
N TRP A 126 5.16 -18.25 9.85
CA TRP A 126 5.56 -16.85 9.70
C TRP A 126 6.68 -16.48 10.66
N VAL A 127 6.60 -16.89 11.94
CA VAL A 127 7.67 -16.67 12.93
C VAL A 127 8.98 -17.33 12.50
N GLU A 128 8.94 -18.56 11.99
CA GLU A 128 10.15 -19.23 11.50
C GLU A 128 10.72 -18.54 10.26
N GLY A 129 9.87 -18.11 9.32
CA GLY A 129 10.30 -17.29 8.18
C GLY A 129 10.96 -15.98 8.62
N ALA A 130 10.37 -15.29 9.59
CA ALA A 130 10.93 -14.09 10.19
C ALA A 130 12.27 -14.36 10.88
N ARG A 131 12.41 -15.50 11.59
CA ARG A 131 13.66 -15.91 12.23
C ARG A 131 14.78 -16.17 11.20
N GLN A 132 14.45 -16.80 10.08
CA GLN A 132 15.40 -17.01 8.99
C GLN A 132 15.90 -15.66 8.44
N VAL A 133 15.00 -14.71 8.17
CA VAL A 133 15.38 -13.36 7.72
C VAL A 133 16.22 -12.66 8.80
N ALA A 134 15.78 -12.68 10.06
CA ALA A 134 16.49 -12.04 11.17
C ALA A 134 17.92 -12.58 11.37
N SER A 135 18.17 -13.86 11.09
CA SER A 135 19.49 -14.49 11.29
C SER A 135 20.62 -13.85 10.48
N CYS A 136 20.29 -13.17 9.37
CA CYS A 136 21.23 -12.47 8.52
C CYS A 136 20.75 -11.04 8.19
N ALA A 137 19.84 -10.50 9.00
CA ALA A 137 19.30 -9.16 8.79
C ALA A 137 20.40 -8.11 8.97
N ASP A 138 20.48 -7.20 8.02
CA ASP A 138 21.42 -6.09 8.01
C ASP A 138 20.66 -4.83 7.57
N PRO A 139 20.90 -3.65 8.18
CA PRO A 139 20.24 -2.40 7.78
C PRO A 139 20.47 -1.97 6.33
N GLN A 140 21.52 -2.48 5.67
CA GLN A 140 21.81 -2.26 4.26
C GLN A 140 21.04 -3.22 3.34
N LEU A 141 20.43 -4.27 3.89
CA LEU A 141 19.56 -5.19 3.17
C LEU A 141 18.11 -4.76 3.31
N LEU A 142 17.33 -4.97 2.26
CA LEU A 142 15.89 -4.94 2.37
C LEU A 142 15.44 -6.29 2.93
N ASN A 143 15.11 -6.31 4.22
CA ASN A 143 14.67 -7.52 4.94
C ASN A 143 13.15 -7.66 4.86
N ARG A 144 12.68 -8.73 4.21
CA ARG A 144 11.27 -8.93 3.88
C ARG A 144 10.85 -10.37 4.08
N VAL A 145 9.71 -10.59 4.73
CA VAL A 145 8.98 -11.86 4.74
C VAL A 145 7.80 -11.75 3.77
N VAL A 146 7.59 -12.76 2.93
CA VAL A 146 6.40 -12.87 2.06
C VAL A 146 5.66 -14.15 2.42
N LEU A 147 4.46 -13.99 2.97
CA LEU A 147 3.57 -15.07 3.37
C LEU A 147 2.55 -15.37 2.26
N VAL A 148 2.47 -16.62 1.82
CA VAL A 148 1.53 -17.09 0.79
C VAL A 148 0.62 -18.15 1.39
N THR A 149 -0.68 -17.92 1.43
CA THR A 149 -1.65 -18.85 2.05
C THR A 149 -3.05 -18.71 1.48
N ASP A 150 -3.82 -19.80 1.45
CA ASP A 150 -5.26 -19.80 1.16
C ASP A 150 -6.13 -20.07 2.38
N GLY A 151 -5.54 -20.15 3.57
CA GLY A 151 -6.17 -20.72 4.76
C GLY A 151 -6.33 -19.75 5.93
N LEU A 152 -7.09 -20.23 6.93
CA LEU A 152 -7.21 -19.63 8.25
C LEU A 152 -6.07 -20.15 9.15
N ALA A 153 -5.58 -19.33 10.07
CA ALA A 153 -4.71 -19.82 11.13
C ALA A 153 -5.51 -20.80 12.01
N ASN A 154 -5.17 -22.09 11.93
CA ASN A 154 -5.97 -23.17 12.55
C ASN A 154 -5.19 -23.92 13.65
N VAL A 155 -3.88 -23.71 13.74
CA VAL A 155 -2.99 -24.39 14.69
C VAL A 155 -2.10 -23.35 15.37
N GLY A 156 -1.98 -23.43 16.70
CA GLY A 156 -1.16 -22.52 17.49
C GLY A 156 -1.89 -21.22 17.84
N LEU A 157 -1.18 -20.09 17.78
CA LEU A 157 -1.78 -18.78 17.97
C LEU A 157 -2.61 -18.40 16.73
N THR A 158 -3.91 -18.19 16.93
CA THR A 158 -4.86 -17.90 15.85
C THR A 158 -5.50 -16.51 15.97
N GLU A 159 -5.25 -15.80 17.07
CA GLU A 159 -5.83 -14.48 17.34
C GLU A 159 -5.20 -13.41 16.42
N PRO A 160 -5.98 -12.78 15.51
CA PRO A 160 -5.42 -11.87 14.52
C PRO A 160 -4.70 -10.67 15.12
N GLU A 161 -5.26 -10.05 16.16
CA GLU A 161 -4.69 -8.85 16.78
C GLU A 161 -3.29 -9.10 17.34
N GLU A 162 -3.06 -10.27 17.94
CA GLU A 162 -1.77 -10.63 18.49
C GLU A 162 -0.74 -10.88 17.38
N ILE A 163 -1.12 -11.61 16.33
CA ILE A 163 -0.25 -11.86 15.16
C ILE A 163 0.12 -10.54 14.47
N ILE A 164 -0.86 -9.65 14.27
CA ILE A 164 -0.66 -8.32 13.68
C ILE A 164 0.29 -7.48 14.55
N GLY A 165 0.12 -7.52 15.87
CA GLY A 165 0.99 -6.82 16.81
C GLY A 165 2.44 -7.32 16.75
N GLN A 166 2.66 -8.63 16.63
CA GLN A 166 4.00 -9.20 16.45
C GLN A 166 4.62 -8.78 15.11
N ALA A 167 3.84 -8.75 14.03
CA ALA A 167 4.32 -8.32 12.72
C ALA A 167 4.70 -6.83 12.70
N GLN A 168 3.95 -5.99 13.41
CA GLN A 168 4.30 -4.59 13.64
C GLN A 168 5.58 -4.44 14.48
N GLY A 169 5.77 -5.27 15.51
CA GLY A 169 7.01 -5.32 16.29
C GLY A 169 8.23 -5.70 15.44
N LEU A 170 8.06 -6.64 14.51
CA LEU A 170 9.10 -7.06 13.59
C LEU A 170 9.52 -5.94 12.62
N LEU A 171 8.56 -5.11 12.17
CA LEU A 171 8.84 -3.91 11.37
C LEU A 171 9.72 -2.91 12.12
N ALA A 172 9.53 -2.75 13.43
CA ALA A 172 10.38 -1.88 14.25
C ALA A 172 11.85 -2.36 14.28
N CYS A 173 12.09 -3.66 14.07
CA CYS A 173 13.42 -4.26 13.88
C CYS A 173 13.94 -4.17 12.43
N GLY A 174 13.22 -3.50 11.53
CA GLY A 174 13.62 -3.33 10.12
C GLY A 174 13.29 -4.54 9.23
N ILE A 175 12.45 -5.46 9.70
CA ILE A 175 11.99 -6.62 8.92
C ILE A 175 10.50 -6.48 8.66
N SER A 176 10.15 -6.44 7.39
CA SER A 176 8.81 -6.09 6.95
C SER A 176 8.08 -7.31 6.40
N THR A 177 6.74 -7.33 6.42
CA THR A 177 5.96 -8.51 5.97
C THR A 177 4.94 -8.13 4.90
N SER A 178 4.93 -8.88 3.81
CA SER A 178 3.88 -8.84 2.77
C SER A 178 3.10 -10.16 2.78
N THR A 179 1.83 -10.11 2.41
CA THR A 179 0.93 -11.27 2.39
C THR A 179 0.33 -11.47 1.01
N ILE A 180 0.08 -12.73 0.64
CA ILE A 180 -0.54 -13.13 -0.62
C ILE A 180 -1.63 -14.15 -0.27
N GLY A 181 -2.87 -13.69 -0.27
CA GLY A 181 -4.07 -14.51 -0.11
C GLY A 181 -4.44 -15.21 -1.42
N VAL A 182 -4.74 -16.50 -1.35
CA VAL A 182 -4.93 -17.34 -2.53
C VAL A 182 -6.35 -17.91 -2.56
N GLY A 183 -7.10 -17.68 -3.64
CA GLY A 183 -8.48 -18.16 -3.76
C GLY A 183 -9.42 -17.55 -2.72
N ASN A 184 -10.65 -18.04 -2.63
CA ASN A 184 -11.68 -17.31 -1.88
C ASN A 184 -11.67 -17.51 -0.37
N ASP A 185 -10.84 -18.39 0.19
CA ASP A 185 -11.01 -18.90 1.57
C ASP A 185 -9.95 -18.41 2.57
N PHE A 186 -9.07 -17.48 2.16
CA PHE A 186 -8.04 -16.93 3.06
C PHE A 186 -8.63 -16.00 4.12
N ASN A 187 -7.91 -15.82 5.23
CA ASN A 187 -8.31 -14.91 6.30
C ASN A 187 -7.98 -13.44 5.93
N GLU A 188 -8.90 -12.71 5.29
CA GLU A 188 -8.67 -11.30 4.96
C GLU A 188 -8.47 -10.40 6.19
N ASP A 189 -9.17 -10.72 7.28
CA ASP A 189 -9.13 -9.97 8.55
C ASP A 189 -7.77 -10.09 9.26
N LEU A 190 -6.98 -11.12 8.90
CA LEU A 190 -5.60 -11.30 9.34
C LEU A 190 -4.59 -10.79 8.30
N LEU A 191 -4.65 -11.28 7.06
CA LEU A 191 -3.57 -11.07 6.08
C LEU A 191 -3.45 -9.60 5.66
N VAL A 192 -4.57 -8.91 5.46
CA VAL A 192 -4.55 -7.52 5.00
C VAL A 192 -3.96 -6.61 6.09
N PRO A 193 -4.49 -6.59 7.33
CA PRO A 193 -3.91 -5.74 8.36
C PRO A 193 -2.48 -6.13 8.77
N MET A 194 -2.14 -7.43 8.68
CA MET A 194 -0.78 -7.90 8.98
C MET A 194 0.24 -7.29 8.03
N ALA A 195 0.02 -7.33 6.71
CA ALA A 195 0.96 -6.75 5.76
C ALA A 195 1.10 -5.24 5.94
N GLU A 196 -0.02 -4.55 6.11
CA GLU A 196 -0.04 -3.09 6.24
C GLU A 196 0.69 -2.60 7.50
N LYS A 197 0.35 -3.17 8.66
CA LYS A 197 1.00 -2.77 9.91
C LYS A 197 2.46 -3.24 9.98
N ALA A 198 2.85 -4.22 9.17
CA ALA A 198 4.22 -4.70 9.03
C ALA A 198 4.99 -4.08 7.85
N GLY A 199 4.48 -2.99 7.25
CA GLY A 199 5.20 -2.22 6.24
C GLY A 199 5.38 -2.94 4.90
N GLY A 200 4.48 -3.86 4.57
CA GLY A 200 4.41 -4.54 3.27
C GLY A 200 3.04 -4.44 2.60
N ASN A 201 2.87 -5.26 1.58
CA ASN A 201 1.68 -5.24 0.73
C ASN A 201 0.87 -6.52 0.92
N SER A 202 -0.45 -6.39 0.87
CA SER A 202 -1.38 -7.53 0.81
C SER A 202 -1.88 -7.69 -0.61
N TRP A 203 -1.76 -8.90 -1.15
CA TRP A 203 -2.21 -9.25 -2.49
C TRP A 203 -3.26 -10.34 -2.43
N PHE A 204 -4.19 -10.34 -3.39
CA PHE A 204 -5.20 -11.38 -3.54
C PHE A 204 -5.10 -12.00 -4.92
N VAL A 205 -5.05 -13.32 -4.95
CA VAL A 205 -5.01 -14.12 -6.17
C VAL A 205 -6.38 -14.76 -6.39
N GLU A 206 -7.21 -14.17 -7.26
CA GLU A 206 -8.50 -14.74 -7.68
C GLU A 206 -8.30 -16.00 -8.50
N GLY A 207 -7.40 -15.93 -9.49
CA GLY A 207 -7.11 -17.00 -10.42
C GLY A 207 -5.64 -17.43 -10.40
N PRO A 208 -5.32 -18.69 -10.72
CA PRO A 208 -3.95 -19.18 -10.65
C PRO A 208 -2.95 -18.47 -11.62
N GLU A 209 -3.43 -17.65 -12.55
CA GLU A 209 -2.60 -16.87 -13.50
C GLU A 209 -2.09 -15.53 -12.94
N ASP A 210 -2.70 -15.00 -11.87
CA ASP A 210 -2.30 -13.71 -11.28
C ASP A 210 -1.02 -13.77 -10.43
N PHE A 211 -0.67 -14.97 -9.95
CA PHE A 211 0.46 -15.18 -9.04
C PHE A 211 1.77 -14.59 -9.55
N ARG A 212 2.14 -14.88 -10.80
CA ARG A 212 3.41 -14.43 -11.37
C ARG A 212 3.47 -12.90 -11.46
N ARG A 213 2.37 -12.29 -11.88
CA ARG A 213 2.23 -10.83 -12.02
C ARG A 213 2.35 -10.13 -10.66
N ILE A 214 1.61 -10.61 -9.67
CA ILE A 214 1.61 -10.08 -8.30
C ILE A 214 3.01 -10.16 -7.69
N PHE A 215 3.66 -11.32 -7.77
CA PHE A 215 5.01 -11.48 -7.25
C PHE A 215 6.05 -10.62 -7.98
N ALA A 216 5.95 -10.48 -9.30
CA ALA A 216 6.81 -9.58 -10.08
C ALA A 216 6.63 -8.14 -9.61
N THR A 217 5.38 -7.71 -9.45
CA THR A 217 5.00 -6.35 -9.04
C THR A 217 5.52 -6.02 -7.63
N GLU A 218 5.37 -6.96 -6.69
CA GLU A 218 5.91 -6.85 -5.33
C GLU A 218 7.43 -6.71 -5.36
N LEU A 219 8.11 -7.64 -6.03
CA LEU A 219 9.56 -7.66 -6.08
C LEU A 219 10.11 -6.39 -6.75
N GLU A 220 9.58 -5.99 -7.90
CA GLU A 220 9.95 -4.74 -8.56
C GLU A 220 9.75 -3.52 -7.65
N GLY A 221 8.66 -3.49 -6.87
CA GLY A 221 8.42 -2.43 -5.89
C GLY A 221 9.56 -2.35 -4.86
N LEU A 222 9.96 -3.50 -4.31
CA LEU A 222 11.11 -3.59 -3.39
C LEU A 222 12.41 -3.13 -4.04
N LEU A 223 12.65 -3.48 -5.31
CA LEU A 223 13.87 -3.07 -6.02
C LEU A 223 13.92 -1.56 -6.29
N ARG A 224 12.76 -0.93 -6.48
CA ARG A 224 12.62 0.52 -6.70
C ARG A 224 12.61 1.33 -5.41
N GLU A 225 12.48 0.71 -4.24
CA GLU A 225 12.41 1.43 -2.96
C GLU A 225 13.71 2.21 -2.69
N VAL A 226 13.64 3.54 -2.80
CA VAL A 226 14.76 4.47 -2.57
C VAL A 226 14.82 5.00 -1.15
N GLY A 227 13.68 5.03 -0.45
CA GLY A 227 13.57 5.61 0.88
C GLY A 227 12.57 4.84 1.73
N SER A 228 12.96 4.53 2.95
CA SER A 228 12.16 3.83 3.95
C SER A 228 11.92 4.73 5.17
N LYS A 229 11.04 4.30 6.09
CA LYS A 229 10.66 5.04 7.32
C LYS A 229 10.27 6.50 7.05
N VAL A 230 9.45 6.71 6.03
CA VAL A 230 9.04 8.03 5.57
C VAL A 230 8.08 8.63 6.58
N ARG A 231 8.38 9.84 7.06
CA ARG A 231 7.52 10.59 7.98
C ARG A 231 7.24 11.99 7.46
N LEU A 232 5.99 12.43 7.59
CA LEU A 232 5.54 13.75 7.19
C LEU A 232 4.97 14.49 8.40
N GLN A 233 5.46 15.69 8.66
CA GLN A 233 4.87 16.63 9.60
C GLN A 233 4.29 17.81 8.83
N ILE A 234 3.07 18.25 9.17
CA ILE A 234 2.44 19.42 8.56
C ILE A 234 2.06 20.39 9.68
N LYS A 235 2.49 21.65 9.57
CA LYS A 235 2.22 22.72 10.54
C LYS A 235 1.40 23.81 9.86
N SER A 236 0.20 24.07 10.34
CA SER A 236 -0.65 25.11 9.76
C SER A 236 -0.11 26.51 10.06
N ALA A 237 -0.32 27.43 9.11
CA ALA A 237 -0.07 28.85 9.35
C ALA A 237 -1.23 29.45 10.18
N PRO A 238 -1.03 30.63 10.81
CA PRO A 238 -2.11 31.35 11.48
C PRO A 238 -3.30 31.60 10.52
N GLY A 239 -4.52 31.31 10.98
CA GLY A 239 -5.73 31.43 10.16
C GLY A 239 -6.02 30.23 9.26
N VAL A 240 -5.24 29.15 9.38
CA VAL A 240 -5.44 27.89 8.66
C VAL A 240 -5.64 26.74 9.64
N GLU A 241 -6.65 25.94 9.38
CA GLU A 241 -6.94 24.70 10.07
C GLU A 241 -6.76 23.53 9.10
N ILE A 242 -5.95 22.53 9.47
CA ILE A 242 -5.83 21.29 8.69
C ILE A 242 -7.01 20.41 9.09
N LEU A 243 -7.98 20.27 8.19
CA LEU A 243 -9.19 19.49 8.44
C LEU A 243 -8.92 18.00 8.31
N ASP A 244 -8.18 17.60 7.26
CA ASP A 244 -8.06 16.20 6.92
C ASP A 244 -6.84 15.90 6.04
N LEU A 245 -6.38 14.66 6.09
CA LEU A 245 -5.40 14.09 5.17
C LEU A 245 -6.01 12.86 4.51
N LEU A 246 -6.40 13.00 3.24
CA LEU A 246 -7.30 12.06 2.57
C LEU A 246 -6.74 10.64 2.41
N ASN A 247 -5.44 10.47 2.60
CA ASN A 247 -4.75 9.19 2.54
C ASN A 247 -5.03 8.24 3.72
N ASP A 248 -5.54 8.74 4.85
CA ASP A 248 -5.70 7.99 6.11
C ASP A 248 -4.40 7.38 6.65
N PHE A 249 -3.26 8.05 6.42
CA PHE A 249 -1.99 7.59 6.97
C PHE A 249 -2.03 7.60 8.50
N PRO A 250 -1.48 6.55 9.15
CA PRO A 250 -1.42 6.49 10.61
C PRO A 250 -0.57 7.64 11.14
N LYS A 251 -1.01 8.24 12.25
CA LYS A 251 -0.30 9.29 12.96
C LYS A 251 0.30 8.73 14.24
N ASP A 252 1.53 9.14 14.55
CA ASP A 252 2.11 8.87 15.86
C ASP A 252 1.57 9.83 16.94
N ILE A 253 1.96 9.59 18.20
CA ILE A 253 1.58 10.42 19.35
C ILE A 253 2.01 11.89 19.23
N ASN A 254 2.99 12.19 18.37
CA ASN A 254 3.51 13.54 18.13
C ASN A 254 2.86 14.20 16.92
N GLY A 255 1.89 13.54 16.28
CA GLY A 255 1.19 14.02 15.10
C GLY A 255 1.98 13.89 13.79
N LEU A 256 3.06 13.10 13.75
CA LEU A 256 3.73 12.77 12.48
C LEU A 256 2.98 11.66 11.77
N TYR A 257 2.70 11.89 10.48
CA TYR A 257 2.14 10.88 9.60
C TYR A 257 3.24 9.90 9.17
N GLN A 258 2.94 8.61 9.22
CA GLN A 258 3.82 7.56 8.70
C GLN A 258 3.39 7.23 7.27
N LEU A 259 4.29 7.50 6.33
CA LEU A 259 4.05 7.31 4.90
C LEU A 259 4.66 5.99 4.42
N PRO A 260 4.13 5.41 3.33
CA PRO A 260 4.79 4.30 2.64
C PRO A 260 6.21 4.68 2.18
N GLY A 261 7.04 3.66 1.90
CA GLY A 261 8.36 3.87 1.30
C GLY A 261 8.31 4.63 -0.02
N LEU A 262 9.33 5.46 -0.26
CA LEU A 262 9.51 6.18 -1.51
C LEU A 262 10.05 5.23 -2.57
N LEU A 263 9.36 5.15 -3.70
CA LEU A 263 9.73 4.32 -4.83
C LEU A 263 10.31 5.21 -5.95
N GLY A 264 11.47 4.84 -6.48
CA GLY A 264 12.11 5.59 -7.56
C GLY A 264 11.23 5.62 -8.81
N GLY A 265 11.00 6.82 -9.36
CA GLY A 265 10.17 7.04 -10.54
C GLY A 265 8.66 7.03 -10.29
N GLU A 266 8.20 6.62 -9.11
CA GLU A 266 6.77 6.57 -8.77
C GLU A 266 6.40 7.70 -7.78
N PRO A 267 5.38 8.52 -8.11
CA PRO A 267 4.94 9.58 -7.22
C PRO A 267 4.20 9.02 -5.99
N LEU A 268 4.55 9.54 -4.81
CA LEU A 268 3.75 9.41 -3.61
C LEU A 268 2.86 10.65 -3.45
N ASP A 269 1.57 10.48 -3.67
CA ASP A 269 0.57 11.54 -3.61
C ASP A 269 -0.04 11.64 -2.21
N VAL A 270 -0.03 12.85 -1.66
CA VAL A 270 -0.62 13.19 -0.35
C VAL A 270 -1.60 14.34 -0.53
N LEU A 271 -2.85 14.14 -0.15
CA LEU A 271 -3.90 15.13 -0.34
C LEU A 271 -4.34 15.72 1.00
N VAL A 272 -4.09 17.01 1.17
CA VAL A 272 -4.35 17.76 2.42
C VAL A 272 -5.56 18.66 2.20
N ARG A 273 -6.57 18.53 3.06
CA ARG A 273 -7.72 19.43 3.09
C ARG A 273 -7.54 20.44 4.20
N VAL A 274 -7.58 21.72 3.85
CA VAL A 274 -7.44 22.82 4.81
C VAL A 274 -8.65 23.74 4.76
N LYS A 275 -8.98 24.33 5.90
CA LYS A 275 -9.91 25.45 6.02
C LYS A 275 -9.13 26.72 6.26
N MET A 276 -9.42 27.71 5.44
CA MET A 276 -8.81 29.03 5.51
C MET A 276 -9.83 30.02 6.02
N CYS A 277 -9.46 30.91 6.94
CA CYS A 277 -10.38 31.91 7.48
C CYS A 277 -10.68 33.09 6.52
N GLY A 278 -9.97 33.19 5.40
CA GLY A 278 -9.93 34.41 4.58
C GLY A 278 -8.95 35.42 5.17
N GLY A 279 -8.92 36.64 4.64
CA GLY A 279 -7.96 37.64 5.09
C GLY A 279 -7.81 38.83 4.15
N VAL A 280 -6.56 39.30 4.01
CA VAL A 280 -6.21 40.40 3.12
C VAL A 280 -5.90 39.82 1.73
N PRO A 281 -6.33 40.46 0.63
CA PRO A 281 -5.94 40.06 -0.72
C PRO A 281 -4.42 39.99 -0.88
N GLY A 282 -3.93 38.99 -1.62
CA GLY A 282 -2.51 38.81 -1.89
C GLY A 282 -1.95 37.47 -1.40
N ALA A 283 -0.62 37.39 -1.30
CA ALA A 283 0.07 36.17 -0.90
C ALA A 283 -0.29 35.76 0.53
N PHE A 284 -0.73 34.52 0.70
CA PHE A 284 -1.17 33.96 1.96
C PHE A 284 -0.47 32.62 2.19
N ARG A 285 0.22 32.49 3.33
CA ARG A 285 0.90 31.25 3.71
C ARG A 285 -0.13 30.27 4.27
N CYS A 286 -0.17 29.06 3.72
CA CYS A 286 -1.15 28.05 4.10
C CYS A 286 -0.62 27.16 5.24
N PHE A 287 0.50 26.48 4.98
CA PHE A 287 1.13 25.55 5.91
C PHE A 287 2.58 25.30 5.52
N ASP A 288 3.34 24.79 6.47
CA ASP A 288 4.68 24.25 6.26
C ASP A 288 4.65 22.75 6.39
N PHE A 289 5.53 22.05 5.71
CA PHE A 289 5.71 20.63 5.91
C PHE A 289 7.18 20.23 5.99
N ASP A 290 7.44 19.18 6.77
CA ASP A 290 8.74 18.55 6.95
C ASP A 290 8.60 17.06 6.59
N LEU A 291 9.23 16.62 5.50
CA LEU A 291 9.33 15.21 5.11
C LEU A 291 10.70 14.67 5.52
N THR A 292 10.74 13.52 6.20
CA THR A 292 11.98 12.81 6.56
C THR A 292 11.95 11.37 6.07
N TRP A 293 13.09 10.83 5.65
CA TRP A 293 13.22 9.42 5.23
C TRP A 293 14.64 8.89 5.45
N GLU A 294 14.77 7.56 5.48
CA GLU A 294 16.05 6.85 5.48
C GLU A 294 16.32 6.29 4.09
N GLU A 295 17.45 6.61 3.47
CA GLU A 295 17.84 6.08 2.17
C GLU A 295 18.06 4.57 2.23
N THR A 296 17.32 3.84 1.40
CA THR A 296 17.36 2.38 1.38
C THR A 296 18.73 1.90 0.87
N GLY A 297 19.39 1.05 1.65
CA GLY A 297 20.70 0.48 1.38
C GLY A 297 21.87 1.18 2.08
N THR A 298 21.72 2.45 2.48
CA THR A 298 22.75 3.19 3.25
C THR A 298 22.31 3.49 4.68
N GLY A 299 20.99 3.56 4.92
CA GLY A 299 20.42 3.97 6.20
C GLY A 299 20.61 5.45 6.53
N LYS A 300 21.12 6.25 5.58
CA LYS A 300 21.37 7.67 5.80
C LYS A 300 20.05 8.43 5.85
N GLN A 301 19.90 9.29 6.86
CA GLN A 301 18.71 10.12 7.01
C GLN A 301 18.75 11.38 6.14
N PHE A 302 17.60 11.73 5.59
CA PHE A 302 17.38 12.90 4.76
C PHE A 302 16.09 13.61 5.19
N SER A 303 16.03 14.92 4.92
CA SER A 303 14.86 15.75 5.19
C SER A 303 14.63 16.77 4.07
N LEU A 304 13.37 17.10 3.82
CA LEU A 304 12.90 18.12 2.89
C LEU A 304 11.83 18.97 3.59
N SER A 305 12.03 20.29 3.62
CA SER A 305 11.11 21.23 4.24
C SER A 305 10.74 22.33 3.26
N GLU A 306 9.44 22.58 3.08
CA GLU A 306 8.94 23.68 2.24
C GLU A 306 7.72 24.37 2.86
N SER A 307 7.51 25.61 2.45
CA SER A 307 6.35 26.43 2.81
C SER A 307 5.40 26.53 1.63
N VAL A 308 4.12 26.21 1.86
CA VAL A 308 3.07 26.30 0.85
C VAL A 308 2.31 27.63 1.04
N SER A 309 2.20 28.39 -0.04
CA SER A 309 1.45 29.64 -0.09
C SER A 309 0.56 29.69 -1.33
N LEU A 310 -0.53 30.45 -1.23
CA LEU A 310 -1.43 30.72 -2.35
C LEU A 310 -1.77 32.22 -2.41
N VAL A 311 -2.56 32.62 -3.40
CA VAL A 311 -3.07 34.00 -3.49
C VAL A 311 -4.54 34.07 -3.08
N LEU A 312 -4.87 34.97 -2.15
CA LEU A 312 -6.24 35.31 -1.82
C LEU A 312 -6.80 36.36 -2.79
N ALA A 313 -7.99 36.08 -3.34
CA ALA A 313 -8.69 36.89 -4.35
C ALA A 313 -10.19 37.01 -4.04
N SER A 314 -10.96 37.78 -4.81
CA SER A 314 -12.42 37.91 -4.58
C SER A 314 -13.15 36.60 -4.88
N SER A 315 -14.30 36.38 -4.26
CA SER A 315 -15.09 35.16 -4.52
C SER A 315 -15.54 35.05 -5.97
N GLU A 316 -15.79 36.18 -6.64
CA GLU A 316 -16.16 36.24 -8.06
C GLU A 316 -15.02 35.73 -8.95
N GLU A 317 -13.78 36.17 -8.70
CA GLU A 317 -12.62 35.73 -9.45
C GLU A 317 -12.38 34.23 -9.26
N VAL A 318 -12.42 33.75 -8.02
CA VAL A 318 -12.20 32.32 -7.69
C VAL A 318 -13.29 31.41 -8.27
N ALA A 319 -14.52 31.90 -8.40
CA ALA A 319 -15.63 31.14 -9.00
C ALA A 319 -15.39 30.86 -10.50
N THR A 320 -14.70 31.75 -11.20
CA THR A 320 -14.37 31.58 -12.64
C THR A 320 -13.16 30.68 -12.90
N LEU A 321 -12.35 30.40 -11.87
CA LEU A 321 -11.18 29.53 -12.00
C LEU A 321 -11.60 28.06 -12.16
N GLU A 322 -10.98 27.40 -13.12
CA GLU A 322 -11.09 25.96 -13.31
C GLU A 322 -10.37 25.21 -12.17
N GLU A 323 -10.90 24.04 -11.83
CA GLU A 323 -10.24 23.16 -10.86
C GLU A 323 -9.07 22.42 -11.52
N HIS A 324 -7.98 22.23 -10.78
CA HIS A 324 -6.80 21.53 -11.26
C HIS A 324 -7.12 20.04 -11.47
N ALA A 325 -7.10 19.58 -12.73
CA ALA A 325 -7.53 18.23 -13.13
C ALA A 325 -6.88 17.10 -12.31
N GLU A 326 -5.57 17.18 -12.05
CA GLU A 326 -4.86 16.16 -11.25
C GLU A 326 -5.33 16.12 -9.79
N VAL A 327 -5.66 17.27 -9.20
CA VAL A 327 -6.16 17.35 -7.82
C VAL A 327 -7.55 16.72 -7.76
N CYS A 328 -8.42 17.04 -8.72
CA CYS A 328 -9.75 16.43 -8.85
C CYS A 328 -9.66 14.92 -9.00
N LYS A 329 -8.75 14.43 -9.87
CA LYS A 329 -8.51 13.01 -10.07
C LYS A 329 -8.05 12.34 -8.77
N VAL A 330 -7.00 12.83 -8.12
CA VAL A 330 -6.48 12.19 -6.92
C VAL A 330 -7.50 12.23 -5.77
N ARG A 331 -8.20 13.35 -5.59
CA ARG A 331 -9.32 13.48 -4.63
C ARG A 331 -10.37 12.41 -4.84
N THR A 332 -10.83 12.27 -6.07
CA THR A 332 -11.81 11.27 -6.49
C THR A 332 -11.38 9.85 -6.11
N LEU A 333 -10.15 9.49 -6.46
CA LEU A 333 -9.60 8.16 -6.19
C LEU A 333 -9.52 7.88 -4.68
N MET A 334 -9.09 8.87 -3.89
CA MET A 334 -8.96 8.75 -2.43
C MET A 334 -10.32 8.72 -1.71
N GLU A 335 -11.28 9.52 -2.14
CA GLU A 335 -12.64 9.52 -1.60
C GLU A 335 -13.37 8.21 -1.90
N GLY A 336 -13.21 7.66 -3.11
CA GLY A 336 -13.69 6.33 -3.46
C GLY A 336 -13.07 5.22 -2.59
N ALA A 337 -11.75 5.28 -2.36
CA ALA A 337 -11.05 4.35 -1.47
C ALA A 337 -11.57 4.42 -0.02
N ARG A 338 -11.79 5.63 0.50
CA ARG A 338 -12.38 5.87 1.82
C ARG A 338 -13.80 5.34 1.94
N ALA A 339 -14.63 5.58 0.93
CA ALA A 339 -15.99 5.07 0.91
C ALA A 339 -16.02 3.54 0.95
N ARG A 340 -15.18 2.88 0.15
CA ARG A 340 -15.05 1.40 0.18
C ARG A 340 -14.63 0.90 1.56
N ARG A 341 -13.69 1.57 2.23
CA ARG A 341 -13.26 1.21 3.58
C ARG A 341 -14.39 1.37 4.61
N LYS A 342 -15.09 2.51 4.59
CA LYS A 342 -16.25 2.75 5.47
C LYS A 342 -17.37 1.74 5.21
N ALA A 343 -17.64 1.41 3.95
CA ALA A 343 -18.64 0.41 3.59
C ALA A 343 -18.27 -0.97 4.14
N MET A 344 -16.98 -1.34 4.10
CA MET A 344 -16.49 -2.57 4.71
C MET A 344 -16.69 -2.59 6.23
N GLU A 345 -16.37 -1.49 6.94
CA GLU A 345 -16.61 -1.40 8.39
C GLU A 345 -18.09 -1.59 8.73
N HIS A 346 -19.01 -1.10 7.89
CA HIS A 346 -20.44 -1.35 8.04
C HIS A 346 -20.82 -2.80 7.75
N LEU A 347 -20.25 -3.43 6.72
CA LEU A 347 -20.45 -4.86 6.42
C LEU A 347 -19.98 -5.76 7.56
N ASP A 348 -18.81 -5.46 8.15
CA ASP A 348 -18.26 -6.22 9.27
C ASP A 348 -19.17 -6.17 10.51
N ARG A 349 -19.89 -5.06 10.70
CA ARG A 349 -20.90 -4.89 11.75
C ARG A 349 -22.28 -5.46 11.39
N GLY A 350 -22.43 -6.03 10.19
CA GLY A 350 -23.72 -6.51 9.67
C GLY A 350 -24.69 -5.39 9.27
N ASP A 351 -24.23 -4.15 9.18
CA ASP A 351 -25.04 -2.99 8.78
C ASP A 351 -25.00 -2.78 7.26
N TYR A 352 -25.68 -3.68 6.56
CA TYR A 352 -25.73 -3.67 5.09
C TYR A 352 -26.38 -2.41 4.51
N GLY A 353 -27.33 -1.82 5.23
CA GLY A 353 -28.02 -0.60 4.81
C GLY A 353 -27.07 0.59 4.77
N ALA A 354 -26.28 0.79 5.83
CA ALA A 354 -25.27 1.85 5.86
C ALA A 354 -24.14 1.59 4.84
N ALA A 355 -23.70 0.34 4.67
CA ALA A 355 -22.70 -0.01 3.65
C ALA A 355 -23.16 0.37 2.24
N SER A 356 -24.41 0.05 1.89
CA SER A 356 -25.00 0.41 0.60
C SER A 356 -25.13 1.93 0.44
N CYS A 357 -25.58 2.64 1.48
CA CYS A 357 -25.72 4.10 1.46
C CYS A 357 -24.38 4.82 1.23
N VAL A 358 -23.31 4.39 1.92
CA VAL A 358 -21.96 4.96 1.74
C VAL A 358 -21.48 4.76 0.31
N MET A 359 -21.65 3.57 -0.25
CA MET A 359 -21.23 3.25 -1.61
C MET A 359 -22.04 4.03 -2.66
N GLN A 360 -23.36 4.16 -2.48
CA GLN A 360 -24.23 4.96 -3.36
C GLN A 360 -23.86 6.45 -3.32
N SER A 361 -23.58 7.00 -2.13
CA SER A 361 -23.14 8.39 -2.00
C SER A 361 -21.79 8.63 -2.68
N ALA A 362 -20.88 7.66 -2.60
CA ALA A 362 -19.61 7.73 -3.30
C ALA A 362 -19.82 7.68 -4.81
N PHE A 363 -20.64 6.75 -5.31
CA PHE A 363 -20.99 6.65 -6.73
C PHE A 363 -21.60 7.95 -7.27
N ALA A 364 -22.57 8.55 -6.57
CA ALA A 364 -23.16 9.83 -6.96
C ALA A 364 -22.13 10.97 -7.02
N SER A 365 -21.15 10.95 -6.10
CA SER A 365 -20.04 11.93 -6.11
C SER A 365 -19.13 11.71 -7.33
N LEU A 366 -18.84 10.45 -7.68
CA LEU A 366 -18.07 10.09 -8.87
C LEU A 366 -18.80 10.49 -10.17
N GLU A 367 -20.11 10.32 -10.25
CA GLU A 367 -20.92 10.73 -11.40
C GLU A 367 -20.98 12.24 -11.60
N SER A 368 -20.78 13.02 -10.53
CA SER A 368 -20.75 14.49 -10.61
C SER A 368 -19.45 15.05 -11.19
N ILE A 369 -18.44 14.22 -11.42
CA ILE A 369 -17.12 14.64 -11.90
C ILE A 369 -17.21 15.08 -13.36
N PRO A 370 -16.65 16.26 -13.72
CA PRO A 370 -16.60 16.73 -15.09
C PRO A 370 -15.98 15.70 -16.04
N SER A 371 -16.58 15.51 -17.21
CA SER A 371 -16.10 14.56 -18.23
C SER A 371 -14.65 14.82 -18.65
N ALA A 372 -14.17 16.06 -18.55
CA ALA A 372 -12.80 16.45 -18.86
C ALA A 372 -11.73 15.79 -17.96
N VAL A 373 -12.10 15.28 -16.78
CA VAL A 373 -11.20 14.62 -15.82
C VAL A 373 -11.40 13.08 -15.80
N ARG A 374 -12.40 12.57 -16.55
CA ARG A 374 -12.68 11.14 -16.66
C ARG A 374 -11.74 10.47 -17.66
N ASP A 375 -10.53 10.18 -17.21
CA ASP A 375 -9.65 9.26 -17.92
C ASP A 375 -9.99 7.80 -17.60
N ASP A 376 -9.34 6.88 -18.33
CA ASP A 376 -9.56 5.44 -18.21
C ASP A 376 -9.48 4.94 -16.75
N ILE A 377 -8.61 5.53 -15.93
CA ILE A 377 -8.42 5.13 -14.52
C ILE A 377 -9.60 5.57 -13.67
N VAL A 378 -10.10 6.79 -13.87
CA VAL A 378 -11.29 7.28 -13.16
C VAL A 378 -12.53 6.50 -13.60
N LEU A 379 -12.66 6.18 -14.89
CA LEU A 379 -13.77 5.37 -15.41
C LEU A 379 -13.75 3.95 -14.83
N GLU A 380 -12.59 3.29 -14.81
CA GLU A 380 -12.48 1.96 -14.20
C GLU A 380 -12.83 2.00 -12.70
N GLN A 381 -12.47 3.08 -12.00
CA GLN A 381 -12.88 3.27 -10.61
C GLN A 381 -14.39 3.46 -10.44
N CYS A 382 -15.03 4.21 -11.34
CA CYS A 382 -16.48 4.33 -11.36
C CYS A 382 -17.12 2.95 -11.56
N ASP A 383 -16.66 2.18 -12.55
CA ASP A 383 -17.17 0.84 -12.85
C ASP A 383 -16.97 -0.12 -11.66
N GLN A 384 -15.81 -0.06 -10.99
CA GLN A 384 -15.54 -0.86 -9.80
C GLN A 384 -16.46 -0.48 -8.64
N VAL A 385 -16.64 0.81 -8.36
CA VAL A 385 -17.54 1.29 -7.30
C VAL A 385 -18.98 0.91 -7.62
N GLU A 386 -19.41 1.01 -8.87
CA GLU A 386 -20.74 0.58 -9.32
C GLU A 386 -20.95 -0.93 -9.15
N SER A 387 -20.00 -1.74 -9.62
CA SER A 387 -20.05 -3.20 -9.45
C SER A 387 -20.15 -3.60 -7.97
N LEU A 388 -19.38 -2.94 -7.11
CA LEU A 388 -19.43 -3.16 -5.67
C LEU A 388 -20.75 -2.68 -5.04
N CYS A 389 -21.32 -1.56 -5.50
CA CYS A 389 -22.66 -1.12 -5.08
C CYS A 389 -23.70 -2.21 -5.32
N LEU A 390 -23.67 -2.84 -6.50
CA LEU A 390 -24.58 -3.93 -6.86
C LEU A 390 -24.38 -5.16 -5.97
N LEU A 391 -23.13 -5.58 -5.77
CA LEU A 391 -22.78 -6.74 -4.95
C LEU A 391 -23.18 -6.56 -3.47
N VAL A 392 -22.97 -5.37 -2.90
CA VAL A 392 -23.37 -5.06 -1.51
C VAL A 392 -24.89 -5.10 -1.35
N GLY A 393 -25.63 -4.71 -2.39
CA GLY A 393 -27.10 -4.75 -2.41
C GLY A 393 -27.69 -6.16 -2.49
N ASN A 394 -26.96 -7.13 -3.04
CA ASN A 394 -27.45 -8.49 -3.26
C ASN A 394 -27.16 -9.42 -2.06
N PRO A 395 -28.17 -9.96 -1.35
CA PRO A 395 -27.99 -10.85 -0.21
C PRO A 395 -27.13 -12.09 -0.45
N GLU A 396 -27.19 -12.69 -1.65
CA GLU A 396 -26.49 -13.95 -1.96
C GLU A 396 -25.00 -13.74 -2.25
N GLU A 397 -24.59 -12.51 -2.60
CA GLU A 397 -23.22 -12.19 -3.02
C GLU A 397 -22.43 -11.39 -1.97
N ARG A 398 -22.99 -11.18 -0.78
CA ARG A 398 -22.39 -10.35 0.30
C ARG A 398 -21.01 -10.81 0.73
N SER A 399 -20.77 -12.13 0.79
CA SER A 399 -19.45 -12.69 1.13
C SER A 399 -18.40 -12.33 0.09
N LEU A 400 -18.76 -12.39 -1.19
CA LEU A 400 -17.89 -11.99 -2.29
C LEU A 400 -17.69 -10.46 -2.32
N ALA A 401 -18.75 -9.69 -2.04
CA ALA A 401 -18.69 -8.23 -1.94
C ALA A 401 -17.70 -7.79 -0.85
N ARG A 402 -17.77 -8.41 0.34
CA ARG A 402 -16.86 -8.14 1.46
C ARG A 402 -15.41 -8.42 1.07
N LYS A 403 -15.12 -9.57 0.46
CA LYS A 403 -13.76 -9.95 0.01
C LYS A 403 -13.21 -9.00 -1.06
N LYS A 404 -14.03 -8.66 -2.05
CA LYS A 404 -13.64 -7.70 -3.09
C LYS A 404 -13.42 -6.30 -2.52
N LEU A 405 -14.24 -5.84 -1.59
CA LEU A 405 -14.03 -4.57 -0.88
C LEU A 405 -12.73 -4.60 -0.05
N ALA A 406 -12.47 -5.69 0.67
CA ALA A 406 -11.23 -5.89 1.45
C ALA A 406 -9.99 -5.65 0.59
N TYR A 407 -10.01 -6.20 -0.62
CA TYR A 407 -8.93 -6.05 -1.60
C TYR A 407 -8.90 -4.68 -2.30
N GLN A 408 -10.03 -4.23 -2.87
CA GLN A 408 -10.10 -3.05 -3.76
C GLN A 408 -10.13 -1.72 -3.01
N SER A 409 -10.53 -1.68 -1.75
CA SER A 409 -10.52 -0.43 -0.95
C SER A 409 -9.13 0.19 -0.85
N ARG A 410 -8.05 -0.60 -0.97
CA ARG A 410 -6.67 -0.14 -0.68
C ARG A 410 -5.70 -0.26 -1.85
N HIS A 411 -6.14 -0.81 -2.99
CA HIS A 411 -5.31 -0.94 -4.20
C HIS A 411 -5.23 0.33 -5.08
N VAL A 412 -6.18 1.26 -4.88
CA VAL A 412 -6.43 2.41 -5.78
C VAL A 412 -5.42 3.54 -5.64
N GLN A 413 -4.63 3.57 -4.58
CA GLN A 413 -3.52 4.51 -4.46
C GLN A 413 -2.35 4.20 -5.43
N ARG A 414 -2.37 3.07 -6.16
CA ARG A 414 -1.21 2.61 -6.96
C ARG A 414 -1.49 2.19 -8.41
N THR A 415 -2.73 2.28 -8.92
CA THR A 415 -3.10 1.90 -10.30
C THR A 415 -2.64 2.87 -11.40
N ARG A 416 -1.55 3.64 -11.19
CA ARG A 416 -0.86 4.34 -12.30
C ARG A 416 0.01 3.42 -13.15
N ARG A 417 0.17 2.16 -12.73
CA ARG A 417 1.17 1.22 -13.26
C ARG A 417 0.77 0.53 -14.58
N GLU A 418 -0.48 0.67 -15.03
CA GLU A 418 -1.05 -0.32 -15.95
C GLU A 418 -1.06 0.02 -17.46
N ARG A 419 -0.60 1.19 -17.93
CA ARG A 419 -0.65 1.51 -19.38
C ARG A 419 0.56 2.24 -19.97
N LYS A 420 1.76 1.96 -19.48
CA LYS A 420 3.00 2.24 -20.24
C LYS A 420 3.61 0.93 -20.76
N GLU A 421 2.86 0.22 -21.59
CA GLU A 421 3.38 -0.70 -22.60
C GLU A 421 2.72 -0.38 -23.94
#